data_AF-A0A524PDH0-F1
#
_entry.id   AF-A0A524PDH0-F1
#
_cell.length_a   1.000
_cell.length_b   1.000
_cell.length_c   1.000
_cell.angle_alpha   90.00
_cell.angle_beta   90.00
_cell.angle_gamma   90.00
#
_symmetry.space_group_name_H-M   'P 1'
#
loop_
_entity.id
_entity.type
_entity.pdbx_description
1 polymer ?
#
loop_
_entity_poly.entity_id
_entity_poly.type
_entity_poly.pdbx_seq_one_letter_code
_entity_poly.pdbx_strand_id
1 'polypeptide(L)' 'RETIGLPITNTAMIGAFLKLSPVIELAVMREALEERFGSRASGNFKAMQRAYDELVVEGAA' A
#
# COMPACT_ATOMS: atom_id res chain seq x y z
N ARG A 1 -0.03 -14.86 1.35
CA ARG A 1 1.34 -14.77 1.93
C ARG A 1 2.33 -14.05 0.99
N GLU A 2 1.87 -13.42 -0.09
CA GLU A 2 2.71 -13.17 -1.27
C GLU A 2 3.78 -12.10 -1.08
N THR A 3 3.47 -10.99 -0.41
CA THR A 3 4.42 -9.86 -0.32
C THR A 3 5.15 -9.77 1.03
N ILE A 4 4.48 -10.10 2.13
CA ILE A 4 5.01 -9.97 3.50
C ILE A 4 5.08 -11.31 4.26
N GLY A 5 4.78 -12.44 3.61
CA GLY A 5 4.80 -13.76 4.25
C GLY A 5 3.66 -14.04 5.24
N LEU A 6 2.85 -13.04 5.58
CA LEU A 6 1.74 -13.10 6.53
C LEU A 6 0.39 -12.82 5.84
N PRO A 7 -0.74 -13.38 6.32
CA PRO A 7 -2.07 -13.10 5.79
C PRO A 7 -2.65 -11.81 6.38
N ILE A 8 -1.97 -10.67 6.18
CA ILE A 8 -2.42 -9.34 6.66
C ILE A 8 -2.70 -8.47 5.43
N THR A 9 -3.94 -8.00 5.29
CA THR A 9 -4.44 -7.37 4.06
C THR A 9 -4.57 -5.85 4.14
N ASN A 10 -4.60 -5.26 5.33
CA ASN A 10 -4.87 -3.83 5.53
C ASN A 10 -3.90 -2.91 4.76
N THR A 11 -2.59 -3.17 4.78
CA THR A 11 -1.62 -2.34 4.07
C THR A 11 -1.79 -2.40 2.55
N ALA A 12 -2.16 -3.55 2.01
CA ALA A 12 -2.53 -3.67 0.60
C ALA A 12 -3.82 -2.88 0.29
N MET A 13 -4.84 -2.98 1.15
CA MET A 13 -6.08 -2.22 1.00
C MET A 13 -5.85 -0.71 0.98
N ILE A 14 -4.93 -0.18 1.79
CA ILE A 14 -4.55 1.24 1.77
C ILE A 14 -3.99 1.65 0.40
N GLY A 15 -3.13 0.82 -0.19
CA GLY A 15 -2.55 1.09 -1.51
C GLY A 15 -3.63 1.17 -2.60
N ALA A 16 -4.52 0.18 -2.63
CA ALA A 16 -5.65 0.19 -3.55
C ALA A 16 -6.56 1.43 -3.33
N PHE A 17 -6.84 1.78 -2.08
CA PHE A 17 -7.64 2.97 -1.76
C PHE A 17 -6.98 4.25 -2.27
N LEU A 18 -5.67 4.42 -2.10
CA LEU A 18 -4.96 5.62 -2.55
C LEU A 18 -4.91 5.74 -4.09
N LYS A 19 -5.02 4.63 -4.83
CA LYS A 19 -5.19 4.65 -6.28
C LYS A 19 -6.54 5.24 -6.70
N LEU A 20 -7.61 4.87 -5.99
CA LEU A 20 -8.96 5.38 -6.21
C LEU A 20 -9.14 6.82 -5.72
N SER A 21 -8.50 7.14 -4.59
CA SER A 21 -8.66 8.40 -3.86
C SER A 21 -7.27 8.88 -3.42
N PRO A 22 -6.56 9.66 -4.25
CA PRO A 22 -5.19 10.09 -4.00
C PRO A 22 -5.13 11.24 -2.98
N VAL A 23 -5.62 10.97 -1.76
CA VAL A 23 -5.65 11.94 -0.66
C VAL A 23 -4.30 12.10 0.05
N ILE A 24 -3.38 11.15 -0.14
CA ILE A 24 -2.03 11.14 0.43
C ILE A 24 -1.06 10.56 -0.60
N GLU A 25 0.11 11.18 -0.75
CA GLU A 25 1.19 10.71 -1.62
C GLU A 25 1.85 9.42 -1.09
N LEU A 26 2.24 8.52 -2.00
CA LEU A 26 2.91 7.26 -1.64
C LEU A 26 4.26 7.48 -0.94
N ALA A 27 4.96 8.58 -1.26
CA ALA A 27 6.20 8.95 -0.59
C ALA A 27 5.99 9.26 0.91
N VAL A 28 4.94 10.02 1.24
CA VAL A 28 4.57 10.32 2.63
C VAL A 28 4.17 9.04 3.36
N MET A 29 3.43 8.15 2.70
CA MET A 29 3.11 6.84 3.27
C MET A 29 4.34 5.98 3.54
N ARG A 30 5.38 6.04 2.70
CA ARG A 30 6.64 5.33 2.95
C ARG A 30 7.29 5.80 4.24
N GLU A 31 7.42 7.11 4.43
CA GLU A 31 7.99 7.70 5.64
C GLU A 31 7.19 7.30 6.89
N ALA A 32 5.86 7.41 6.83
CA ALA A 32 4.98 7.01 7.94
C ALA A 32 5.08 5.51 8.28
N LEU A 33 5.24 4.65 7.27
CA LEU A 33 5.47 3.22 7.48
C LEU A 33 6.86 2.95 8.09
N GLU A 34 7.89 3.68 7.67
CA GLU A 34 9.25 3.59 8.22
C GLU A 34 9.28 3.97 9.69
N GLU A 35 8.67 5.10 10.06
CA GLU A 35 8.56 5.56 11.44
C GLU A 35 7.81 4.53 12.32
N ARG A 36 6.68 4.01 11.83
CA ARG A 36 5.81 3.12 12.61
C ARG A 36 6.34 1.69 12.75
N PHE A 37 6.96 1.15 11.70
CA PHE A 37 7.24 -0.29 11.58
C PHE A 37 8.73 -0.62 11.47
N GLY A 38 9.61 0.37 11.32
CA GLY A 38 11.05 0.18 11.21
C GLY A 38 11.43 -0.87 10.16
N SER A 39 12.09 -1.94 10.58
CA SER A 39 12.54 -3.02 9.67
C SER A 39 11.42 -3.71 8.88
N ARG A 40 10.17 -3.68 9.36
CA ARG A 40 9.01 -4.24 8.65
C ARG A 40 8.40 -3.30 7.61
N ALA A 41 8.80 -2.02 7.62
CA ALA A 41 8.23 -1.00 6.75
C ALA A 41 8.39 -1.31 5.27
N SER A 42 9.56 -1.80 4.85
CA SER A 42 9.83 -2.11 3.44
C SER A 42 8.87 -3.16 2.87
N GLY A 43 8.59 -4.22 3.63
CA GLY A 43 7.62 -5.26 3.23
C GLY A 43 6.20 -4.70 3.17
N ASN A 44 5.81 -3.93 4.17
CA ASN A 44 4.51 -3.25 4.21
C ASN A 44 4.34 -2.29 3.02
N PHE A 45 5.34 -1.45 2.75
CA PHE A 45 5.33 -0.53 1.63
C PHE A 45 5.23 -1.29 0.30
N LYS A 46 5.97 -2.39 0.12
CA LYS A 46 5.86 -3.23 -1.09
C LYS A 46 4.45 -3.80 -1.27
N ALA A 47 3.79 -4.20 -0.18
CA ALA A 47 2.41 -4.71 -0.24
C ALA A 47 1.42 -3.60 -0.63
N MET A 48 1.59 -2.39 -0.08
CA MET A 48 0.81 -1.21 -0.43
C MET A 48 1.01 -0.82 -1.90
N GLN A 49 2.26 -0.65 -2.32
CA GLN A 49 2.63 -0.26 -3.68
C GLN A 49 2.08 -1.24 -4.72
N ARG A 50 2.25 -2.54 -4.47
CA ARG A 50 1.74 -3.58 -5.36
C ARG A 50 0.22 -3.47 -5.55
N ALA A 51 -0.54 -3.28 -4.47
CA ALA A 51 -1.99 -3.13 -4.56
C ALA A 51 -2.42 -1.81 -5.23
N TYR A 52 -1.65 -0.74 -5.07
CA TYR A 52 -1.83 0.52 -5.79
C TYR A 52 -1.61 0.34 -7.31
N ASP A 53 -0.59 -0.42 -7.69
CA ASP A 53 -0.22 -0.65 -9.09
C ASP A 53 -1.17 -1.65 -9.79
N GLU A 54 -1.59 -2.71 -9.08
CA GLU A 54 -2.43 -3.79 -9.61
C GLU A 54 -3.92 -3.44 -9.65
N LEU A 55 -4.38 -2.42 -8.91
CA LEU A 55 -5.78 -2.06 -8.92
C LEU A 55 -6.20 -1.53 -10.30
N VAL A 56 -7.12 -2.26 -10.92
CA VAL A 56 -7.85 -1.83 -12.12
C VAL A 56 -9.15 -1.16 -11.66
N VAL A 57 -9.40 0.05 -12.17
CA VAL A 57 -10.61 0.81 -11.89
C VAL A 57 -11.47 0.79 -13.14
N GLU A 58 -12.57 0.04 -13.11
CA GLU A 58 -13.56 0.02 -14.19
C GLU A 58 -14.65 1.07 -13.91
N GLY A 59 -15.06 1.82 -14.94
CA GLY A 59 -16.16 2.79 -14.83
C GLY A 59 -15.77 4.17 -14.30
N ALA A 60 -14.47 4.51 -14.24
CA ALA A 60 -14.07 5.91 -14.23
C ALA A 60 -14.44 6.51 -15.60
N ALA A 61 -15.40 7.44 -15.61
CA ALA A 61 -15.94 8.09 -16.80
C ALA A 61 -14.87 8.84 -17.60
#